data_AF-A0A8J2IMW7-F1
#
_entry.id   AF-A0A8J2IMW7-F1
#
_cell.length_a   1.000
_cell.length_b   1.000
_cell.length_c   1.000
_cell.angle_alpha   90.00
_cell.angle_beta   90.00
_cell.angle_gamma   90.00
#
_symmetry.space_group_name_H-M   'P 1'
#
loop_
_entity.id
_entity.type
_entity.pdbx_description
1 polymer ?
#
loop_
_entity_poly.entity_id
_entity_poly.type
_entity_poly.pdbx_seq_one_letter_code
_entity_poly.pdbx_strand_id
1 'polypeptide(L)'
;MSDHYDTFPVLRLLSGWGVVSGPGLFMVRSLVSGVSTATVVGVASGMAGSMIYGTAGIPFILGSSIGFAIGSYRWYRVATHEALLQLERYPALLRLHICSNFPWVPDLQDKGHDWYTTDTFRRSWVMRSMLVVGWLSAEPSLREIRERREARLVEEYVARDESEDKKER
;
A
#
# COMPACT_ATOMS: atom_id res chain seq x y z
N MET A 1 13.39 -26.91 -28.69
CA MET A 1 12.70 -28.00 -27.96
C MET A 1 12.57 -27.51 -26.52
N SER A 2 11.33 -27.50 -26.04
CA SER A 2 10.72 -26.68 -24.99
C SER A 2 11.48 -26.23 -23.74
N ASP A 3 11.18 -24.97 -23.41
CA ASP A 3 11.08 -24.34 -22.09
C ASP A 3 10.64 -25.26 -20.94
N HIS A 4 11.40 -25.27 -19.84
CA HIS A 4 10.87 -25.55 -18.51
C HIS A 4 11.81 -25.11 -17.37
N TYR A 5 11.93 -23.80 -17.13
CA TYR A 5 12.46 -23.28 -15.86
C TYR A 5 11.75 -21.98 -15.41
N ASP A 6 10.42 -21.98 -15.44
CA ASP A 6 9.58 -20.95 -14.80
C ASP A 6 9.20 -21.34 -13.36
N THR A 7 10.13 -21.88 -12.58
CA THR A 7 9.71 -22.60 -11.38
C THR A 7 9.53 -21.73 -10.13
N PHE A 8 10.18 -20.56 -9.94
CA PHE A 8 10.00 -19.84 -8.66
C PHE A 8 10.08 -18.30 -8.72
N PRO A 9 9.01 -17.60 -9.17
CA PRO A 9 8.85 -16.15 -8.97
C PRO A 9 8.88 -15.74 -7.49
N VAL A 10 8.49 -16.63 -6.57
CA VAL A 10 8.53 -16.41 -5.12
C VAL A 10 9.96 -16.35 -4.56
N LEU A 11 10.93 -17.07 -5.16
CA LEU A 11 12.33 -17.00 -4.71
C LEU A 11 12.97 -15.65 -5.06
N ARG A 12 12.58 -15.05 -6.20
CA ARG A 12 12.99 -13.68 -6.57
C ARG A 12 12.30 -12.61 -5.74
N LEU A 13 11.08 -12.87 -5.27
CA LEU A 13 10.33 -12.01 -4.34
C LEU A 13 10.99 -11.95 -2.95
N LEU A 14 11.55 -13.07 -2.49
CA LEU A 14 12.22 -13.17 -1.18
C LEU A 14 13.71 -12.77 -1.22
N SER A 15 14.35 -12.81 -2.39
CA SER A 15 15.80 -12.57 -2.48
C SER A 15 16.22 -11.10 -2.49
N GLY A 16 15.32 -10.12 -2.61
CA GLY A 16 15.65 -8.71 -2.33
C GLY A 16 16.63 -8.02 -3.31
N TRP A 17 16.78 -8.50 -4.54
CA TRP A 17 17.70 -7.93 -5.55
C TRP A 17 17.05 -7.59 -6.91
N GLY A 18 15.72 -7.55 -6.98
CA GLY A 18 15.00 -6.98 -8.11
C GLY A 18 13.92 -6.07 -7.54
N VAL A 19 13.98 -4.77 -7.88
CA VAL A 19 12.96 -3.73 -7.63
C VAL A 19 11.64 -4.37 -7.20
N VAL A 20 11.30 -4.32 -5.91
CA VAL A 20 10.05 -4.91 -5.42
C VAL A 20 8.93 -4.16 -6.13
N SER A 21 8.37 -4.81 -7.14
CA SER A 21 7.28 -4.25 -7.93
C SER A 21 6.10 -4.00 -7.01
N GLY A 22 5.23 -3.05 -7.37
CA GLY A 22 4.06 -2.71 -6.55
C GLY A 22 3.23 -3.93 -6.09
N PRO A 23 3.08 -5.02 -6.89
CA PRO A 23 2.42 -6.25 -6.45
C PRO A 23 3.10 -6.95 -5.27
N GLY A 24 4.43 -7.04 -5.26
CA GLY A 24 5.17 -7.69 -4.17
C GLY A 24 5.02 -6.94 -2.86
N LEU A 25 5.12 -5.61 -2.93
CA LEU A 25 4.95 -4.71 -1.79
C LEU A 25 3.52 -4.76 -1.23
N PHE A 26 2.53 -4.92 -2.11
CA PHE A 26 1.12 -5.15 -1.73
C PHE A 26 0.96 -6.45 -0.92
N MET A 27 1.54 -7.55 -1.40
CA MET A 27 1.46 -8.85 -0.73
C MET A 27 2.12 -8.82 0.65
N VAL A 28 3.32 -8.25 0.75
CA VAL A 28 4.04 -8.17 2.03
C VAL A 28 3.28 -7.31 3.04
N ARG A 29 2.82 -6.12 2.65
CA ARG A 29 2.12 -5.22 3.60
C ARG A 29 0.76 -5.76 4.04
N SER A 30 -0.01 -6.35 3.13
CA SER A 30 -1.27 -7.02 3.51
C SER A 30 -1.03 -8.18 4.47
N LEU A 31 -0.02 -9.01 4.20
CA LEU A 31 0.34 -10.14 5.06
C LEU A 31 0.77 -9.66 6.45
N VAL A 32 1.67 -8.68 6.56
CA VAL A 32 2.13 -8.14 7.85
C VAL A 32 0.97 -7.56 8.66
N SER A 33 0.06 -6.84 8.01
CA SER A 33 -1.14 -6.31 8.69
C SER A 33 -2.10 -7.43 9.13
N GLY A 34 -2.27 -8.46 8.31
CA GLY A 34 -3.08 -9.62 8.64
C GLY A 34 -2.50 -10.40 9.81
N VAL A 35 -1.22 -10.77 9.74
CA VAL A 35 -0.53 -11.55 10.78
C VAL A 35 -0.54 -10.83 12.12
N SER A 36 -0.24 -9.53 12.15
CA SER A 36 -0.25 -8.77 13.41
C SER A 36 -1.62 -8.80 14.09
N THR A 37 -2.70 -8.61 13.34
CA THR A 37 -4.07 -8.69 13.87
C THR A 37 -4.44 -10.12 14.26
N ALA A 38 -4.03 -11.11 13.48
CA ALA A 38 -4.23 -12.53 13.75
C ALA A 38 -3.58 -12.96 15.08
N THR A 39 -2.36 -12.49 15.35
CA THR A 39 -1.65 -12.80 16.59
C THR A 39 -2.39 -12.23 17.80
N VAL A 40 -2.79 -10.95 17.74
CA VAL A 40 -3.48 -10.30 18.87
C VAL A 40 -4.83 -10.97 19.15
N VAL A 41 -5.65 -11.15 18.12
CA VAL A 41 -6.99 -11.76 18.27
C VAL A 41 -6.88 -13.23 18.64
N GLY A 42 -5.95 -13.97 18.03
CA GLY A 42 -5.72 -15.39 18.30
C GLY A 42 -5.24 -15.65 19.73
N VAL A 43 -4.29 -14.86 20.24
CA VAL A 43 -3.83 -14.99 21.64
C VAL A 43 -4.96 -14.67 22.60
N ALA A 44 -5.71 -13.59 22.37
CA ALA A 44 -6.85 -13.22 23.20
C ALA A 44 -7.94 -14.30 23.22
N SER A 45 -8.30 -14.84 22.05
CA SER A 45 -9.30 -15.89 21.93
C SER A 45 -8.83 -17.22 22.51
N GLY A 46 -7.54 -17.56 22.37
CA GLY A 46 -6.92 -18.73 22.99
C GLY A 46 -6.96 -18.66 24.52
N MET A 47 -6.68 -17.49 25.10
CA MET A 47 -6.77 -17.28 26.55
C MET A 47 -8.21 -17.37 27.06
N ALA A 48 -9.17 -16.76 26.37
CA ALA A 48 -10.58 -16.90 26.72
C ALA A 48 -11.06 -18.37 26.59
N GLY A 49 -10.62 -19.04 25.53
CA GLY A 49 -10.90 -20.43 25.24
C GLY A 49 -10.40 -21.39 26.32
N SER A 50 -9.17 -21.18 26.81
CA SER A 50 -8.61 -22.01 27.87
C SER A 50 -9.36 -21.85 29.19
N MET A 51 -9.82 -20.64 29.52
CA MET A 51 -10.57 -20.38 30.75
C MET A 51 -11.97 -21.00 30.73
N ILE A 52 -12.65 -21.00 29.58
CA ILE A 52 -14.04 -21.45 29.47
C ILE A 52 -14.14 -22.95 29.17
N TYR A 53 -13.35 -23.43 28.21
CA TYR A 53 -13.46 -24.78 27.66
C TYR A 53 -12.31 -25.71 28.07
N GLY A 54 -11.30 -25.20 28.77
CA GLY A 54 -10.07 -25.95 29.10
C GLY A 54 -9.16 -26.20 27.90
N THR A 55 -9.51 -25.71 26.71
CA THR A 55 -8.73 -25.88 25.47
C THR A 55 -8.50 -24.55 24.78
N ALA A 56 -7.22 -24.24 24.52
CA ALA A 56 -6.82 -23.01 23.82
C ALA A 56 -6.81 -23.16 22.29
N GLY A 57 -6.70 -24.40 21.78
CA GLY A 57 -6.35 -24.65 20.37
C GLY A 57 -7.42 -24.17 19.38
N ILE A 58 -8.65 -24.68 19.50
CA ILE A 58 -9.74 -24.31 18.57
C ILE A 58 -10.06 -22.80 18.67
N PRO A 59 -10.20 -22.21 19.87
CA PRO A 59 -10.43 -20.77 20.00
C PRO A 59 -9.29 -19.92 19.42
N PHE A 60 -8.03 -20.33 19.58
CA PHE A 60 -6.89 -19.67 18.96
C PHE A 60 -6.95 -19.71 17.42
N ILE A 61 -7.23 -20.88 16.83
CA ILE A 61 -7.29 -21.06 15.36
C ILE A 61 -8.40 -20.19 14.76
N LEU A 62 -9.58 -20.20 15.37
CA LEU A 62 -10.72 -19.40 14.90
C LEU A 62 -10.45 -17.90 15.05
N GLY A 63 -9.98 -17.48 16.22
CA GLY A 63 -9.69 -16.07 16.47
C GLY A 63 -8.55 -15.53 15.59
N SER A 64 -7.47 -16.29 15.40
CA SER A 64 -6.38 -15.87 14.53
C SER A 64 -6.80 -15.80 13.06
N SER A 65 -7.62 -16.73 12.57
CA SER A 65 -8.14 -16.70 11.20
C SER A 65 -9.03 -15.48 10.94
N ILE A 66 -9.96 -15.20 11.87
CA ILE A 66 -10.83 -14.02 11.80
C ILE A 66 -9.99 -12.74 11.92
N GLY A 67 -9.04 -12.70 12.85
CA GLY A 67 -8.11 -11.58 13.02
C GLY A 67 -7.31 -11.31 11.76
N PHE A 68 -6.80 -12.35 11.10
CA PHE A 68 -6.07 -12.23 9.83
C PHE A 68 -6.92 -11.60 8.73
N ALA A 69 -8.15 -12.11 8.56
CA ALA A 69 -9.08 -11.63 7.54
C ALA A 69 -9.45 -10.15 7.78
N ILE A 70 -9.80 -9.80 9.02
CA ILE A 70 -10.15 -8.42 9.40
C ILE A 70 -8.95 -7.49 9.20
N GLY A 71 -7.76 -7.90 9.66
CA GLY A 71 -6.53 -7.11 9.55
C GLY A 71 -6.16 -6.82 8.10
N SER A 72 -6.17 -7.85 7.26
CA SER A 72 -5.87 -7.74 5.83
C SER A 72 -6.90 -6.88 5.10
N TYR A 73 -8.19 -7.07 5.41
CA TYR A 73 -9.27 -6.30 4.80
C TYR A 73 -9.24 -4.82 5.20
N ARG A 74 -9.01 -4.53 6.49
CA ARG A 74 -8.90 -3.15 7.00
C ARG A 74 -7.72 -2.44 6.35
N TRP A 75 -6.57 -3.10 6.23
CA TRP A 75 -5.42 -2.54 5.53
C TRP A 75 -5.74 -2.23 4.07
N TYR A 76 -6.33 -3.18 3.35
CA TYR A 76 -6.69 -2.98 1.94
C TYR A 76 -7.66 -1.80 1.76
N ARG A 77 -8.62 -1.64 2.68
CA ARG A 77 -9.55 -0.51 2.68
C ARG A 77 -8.85 0.84 2.86
N VAL A 78 -7.93 0.93 3.82
CA VAL A 78 -7.15 2.16 4.07
C VAL A 78 -6.25 2.45 2.88
N ALA A 79 -5.50 1.46 2.40
CA ALA A 79 -4.63 1.58 1.23
C ALA A 79 -5.39 2.05 -0.02
N THR A 80 -6.59 1.50 -0.25
CA THR A 80 -7.45 1.94 -1.36
C THR A 80 -7.88 3.41 -1.21
N HIS A 81 -8.24 3.82 0.00
CA HIS A 81 -8.65 5.20 0.25
C HIS A 81 -7.48 6.18 0.02
N GLU A 82 -6.30 5.87 0.55
CA GLU A 82 -5.09 6.68 0.35
C GLU A 82 -4.67 6.73 -1.12
N ALA A 83 -4.70 5.59 -1.82
CA ALA A 83 -4.35 5.54 -3.23
C ALA A 83 -5.30 6.38 -4.10
N LEU A 84 -6.60 6.42 -3.79
CA LEU A 84 -7.57 7.29 -4.47
C LEU A 84 -7.30 8.77 -4.19
N LEU A 85 -6.96 9.14 -2.95
CA LEU A 85 -6.59 10.52 -2.63
C LEU A 85 -5.32 10.98 -3.35
N GLN A 86 -4.33 10.08 -3.48
CA GLN A 86 -3.12 10.39 -4.25
C GLN A 86 -3.40 10.44 -5.76
N LEU A 87 -4.38 9.68 -6.26
CA LEU A 87 -4.81 9.75 -7.66
C LEU A 87 -5.35 11.13 -8.03
N GLU A 88 -6.13 11.75 -7.14
CA GLU A 88 -6.63 13.11 -7.35
C GLU A 88 -5.52 14.15 -7.35
N ARG A 89 -4.46 13.92 -6.59
CA ARG A 89 -3.36 14.90 -6.42
C ARG A 89 -2.25 14.75 -7.45
N TYR A 90 -1.89 13.51 -7.80
CA TYR A 90 -0.77 13.18 -8.69
C TYR A 90 -1.16 12.14 -9.77
N PRO A 91 -2.19 12.41 -10.60
CA PRO A 91 -2.73 11.44 -11.54
C PRO A 91 -1.71 10.97 -12.59
N ALA A 92 -0.86 11.88 -13.08
CA ALA A 92 0.16 11.54 -14.08
C ALA A 92 1.24 10.59 -13.53
N LEU A 93 1.64 10.79 -12.28
CA LEU A 93 2.63 9.94 -11.61
C LEU A 93 2.07 8.54 -11.38
N LEU A 94 0.83 8.46 -10.89
CA LEU A 94 0.17 7.17 -10.67
C LEU A 94 -0.08 6.42 -11.98
N ARG A 95 -0.47 7.11 -13.06
CA ARG A 95 -0.55 6.52 -14.39
C ARG A 95 0.76 5.86 -14.81
N LEU A 96 1.89 6.55 -14.64
CA LEU A 96 3.20 6.00 -15.00
C LEU A 96 3.48 4.67 -14.27
N HIS A 97 3.28 4.65 -12.94
CA HIS A 97 3.51 3.45 -12.14
C HIS A 97 2.50 2.34 -12.44
N ILE A 98 1.24 2.67 -12.68
CA ILE A 98 0.21 1.67 -13.06
C ILE A 98 0.58 1.03 -14.40
N CYS A 99 0.85 1.82 -15.44
CA CYS A 99 1.24 1.29 -16.75
C CYS A 99 2.52 0.44 -16.66
N SER A 100 3.48 0.85 -15.83
CA SER A 100 4.73 0.10 -15.63
C SER A 100 4.53 -1.23 -14.89
N ASN A 101 3.60 -1.31 -13.93
CA ASN A 101 3.33 -2.54 -13.18
C ASN A 101 2.38 -3.50 -13.93
N PHE A 102 1.58 -2.99 -14.88
CA PHE A 102 0.60 -3.77 -15.65
C PHE A 102 0.74 -3.61 -17.17
N PRO A 103 1.92 -3.88 -17.77
CA PRO A 103 2.16 -3.65 -19.20
C PRO A 103 1.30 -4.55 -20.11
N TRP A 104 0.79 -5.66 -19.61
CA TRP A 104 -0.08 -6.59 -20.34
C TRP A 104 -1.55 -6.16 -20.42
N VAL A 105 -1.92 -5.02 -19.81
CA VAL A 105 -3.27 -4.46 -19.91
C VAL A 105 -3.24 -3.32 -20.95
N PRO A 106 -3.45 -3.61 -22.25
CA PRO A 106 -3.25 -2.65 -23.33
C PRO A 106 -4.13 -1.40 -23.17
N ASP A 107 -5.36 -1.60 -22.70
CA ASP A 107 -6.34 -0.54 -22.46
C ASP A 107 -5.85 0.54 -21.49
N LEU A 108 -4.84 0.31 -20.64
CA LEU A 108 -4.36 1.33 -19.69
C LEU A 108 -3.41 2.33 -20.35
N GLN A 109 -2.59 1.90 -21.31
CA GLN A 109 -1.58 2.76 -21.94
C GLN A 109 -2.23 3.77 -22.89
N ASP A 110 -3.25 3.32 -23.62
CA ASP A 110 -4.00 4.12 -24.60
C ASP A 110 -4.86 5.21 -23.97
N LYS A 111 -5.15 5.12 -22.68
CA LYS A 111 -5.98 6.10 -21.97
C LYS A 111 -5.15 7.34 -21.63
N GLY A 112 -5.69 8.49 -21.99
CA GLY A 112 -5.14 9.80 -21.64
C GLY A 112 -5.25 10.12 -20.15
N HIS A 113 -4.73 11.28 -19.77
CA HIS A 113 -4.71 11.75 -18.38
C HIS A 113 -6.10 11.82 -17.75
N ASP A 114 -7.10 12.31 -18.49
CA ASP A 114 -8.46 12.56 -18.01
C ASP A 114 -9.24 11.29 -17.64
N TRP A 115 -8.74 10.12 -18.03
CA TRP A 115 -9.35 8.84 -17.67
C TRP A 115 -8.92 8.36 -16.27
N TYR A 116 -7.76 8.81 -15.78
CA TYR A 116 -7.17 8.41 -14.51
C TYR A 116 -7.80 9.17 -13.34
N THR A 117 -9.08 8.92 -13.11
CA THR A 117 -9.90 9.59 -12.08
C THR A 117 -10.34 8.61 -11.00
N THR A 118 -10.67 9.15 -9.84
CA THR A 118 -11.24 8.40 -8.70
C THR A 118 -12.47 7.59 -9.11
N ASP A 119 -13.35 8.15 -9.94
CA ASP A 119 -14.58 7.47 -10.39
C ASP A 119 -14.29 6.22 -11.21
N THR A 120 -13.35 6.31 -12.15
CA THR A 120 -12.93 5.17 -12.97
C THR A 120 -12.42 4.04 -12.08
N PHE A 121 -11.54 4.37 -11.13
CA PHE A 121 -10.89 3.37 -10.28
C PHE A 121 -11.81 2.82 -9.19
N ARG A 122 -12.84 3.54 -8.75
CA ARG A 122 -13.84 3.03 -7.79
C ARG A 122 -14.78 1.98 -8.38
N ARG A 123 -15.07 2.03 -9.69
CA ARG A 123 -16.07 1.16 -10.35
C ARG A 123 -15.79 -0.34 -10.20
N SER A 124 -14.53 -0.76 -10.24
CA SER A 124 -14.15 -2.17 -10.20
C SER A 124 -13.13 -2.45 -9.11
N TRP A 125 -13.28 -3.59 -8.42
CA TRP A 125 -12.30 -4.04 -7.43
C TRP A 125 -10.93 -4.34 -8.08
N VAL A 126 -10.92 -4.78 -9.34
CA VAL A 126 -9.69 -5.02 -10.11
C VAL A 126 -8.93 -3.71 -10.28
N MET A 127 -9.63 -2.66 -10.69
CA MET A 127 -9.05 -1.32 -10.85
C MET A 127 -8.53 -0.79 -9.52
N ARG A 128 -9.29 -0.92 -8.42
CA ARG A 128 -8.83 -0.53 -7.08
C ARG A 128 -7.52 -1.23 -6.71
N SER A 129 -7.42 -2.53 -6.95
CA SER A 129 -6.20 -3.30 -6.66
C SER A 129 -5.02 -2.83 -7.51
N MET A 130 -5.23 -2.57 -8.80
CA MET A 130 -4.19 -2.00 -9.69
C MET A 130 -3.73 -0.63 -9.21
N LEU A 131 -4.67 0.21 -8.76
CA LEU A 131 -4.35 1.53 -8.21
C LEU A 131 -3.52 1.43 -6.93
N VAL A 132 -3.89 0.56 -6.00
CA VAL A 132 -3.11 0.37 -4.76
C VAL A 132 -1.70 -0.10 -5.10
N VAL A 133 -1.55 -1.03 -6.04
CA VAL A 133 -0.24 -1.49 -6.52
C VAL A 133 0.57 -0.35 -7.14
N GLY A 134 -0.03 0.43 -8.04
CA GLY A 134 0.63 1.58 -8.65
C GLY A 134 1.02 2.64 -7.63
N TRP A 135 0.18 2.87 -6.62
CA TRP A 135 0.45 3.78 -5.51
C TRP A 135 1.61 3.31 -4.63
N LEU A 136 1.64 2.04 -4.26
CA LEU A 136 2.75 1.46 -3.50
C LEU A 136 4.07 1.54 -4.28
N SER A 137 4.02 1.33 -5.61
CA SER A 137 5.19 1.50 -6.47
C SER A 137 5.64 2.97 -6.58
N ALA A 138 4.70 3.92 -6.49
CA ALA A 138 4.95 5.36 -6.54
C ALA A 138 5.37 5.97 -5.20
N GLU A 139 5.31 5.21 -4.09
CA GLU A 139 5.60 5.69 -2.74
C GLU A 139 6.94 6.44 -2.61
N PRO A 140 8.06 5.98 -3.20
CA PRO A 140 9.32 6.72 -3.14
C PRO A 140 9.23 8.12 -3.80
N SER A 141 8.61 8.19 -4.98
CA SER A 141 8.42 9.44 -5.74
C SER A 141 7.48 10.39 -5.00
N LEU A 142 6.40 9.87 -4.41
CA LEU A 142 5.45 10.65 -3.61
C LEU A 142 6.10 11.20 -2.34
N ARG A 143 7.00 10.42 -1.72
CA ARG A 143 7.77 10.86 -0.56
C ARG A 143 8.73 11.99 -0.93
N GLU A 144 9.46 11.86 -2.03
CA GLU A 144 10.37 12.90 -2.51
C GLU A 144 9.64 14.22 -2.81
N ILE A 145 8.46 14.15 -3.43
CA ILE A 145 7.61 15.34 -3.66
C ILE A 145 7.23 16.01 -2.33
N ARG A 146 6.93 15.21 -1.30
CA ARG A 146 6.57 15.71 0.03
C ARG A 146 7.75 16.37 0.73
N GLU A 147 8.91 15.73 0.71
CA GLU A 147 10.15 16.24 1.31
C GLU A 147 10.55 17.58 0.68
N ARG A 148 10.50 17.69 -0.66
CA ARG A 148 10.79 18.96 -1.36
C ARG A 148 9.79 20.07 -1.00
N ARG A 149 8.52 19.71 -0.79
CA ARG A 149 7.49 20.68 -0.38
C ARG A 149 7.69 21.13 1.06
N GLU A 150 8.07 20.22 1.95
CA GLU A 150 8.38 20.52 3.35
C GLU A 150 9.60 21.43 3.47
N ALA A 151 10.68 21.14 2.75
CA ALA A 151 11.88 21.98 2.73
C ALA A 151 11.55 23.44 2.32
N ARG A 152 10.75 23.61 1.25
CA ARG A 152 10.31 24.94 0.82
C ARG A 152 9.50 25.68 1.89
N LEU A 153 8.60 24.97 2.58
CA LEU A 153 7.80 25.58 3.65
C LEU A 153 8.68 26.00 4.84
N VAL A 154 9.67 25.19 5.22
CA VAL A 154 10.63 25.53 6.28
C VAL A 154 11.43 26.77 5.91
N GLU A 155 11.93 26.85 4.66
CA GLU A 155 12.64 28.04 4.16
C GLU A 155 11.76 29.30 4.21
N GLU A 156 10.48 29.19 3.83
CA GLU A 156 9.52 30.30 3.91
C GLU A 156 9.30 30.77 5.35
N TYR A 157 9.22 29.85 6.34
CA TYR A 157 9.09 30.21 7.75
C TYR A 157 10.35 30.88 8.29
N VAL A 158 11.54 30.34 8.01
CA VAL A 158 12.81 30.94 8.44
C VAL A 158 12.96 32.35 7.87
N ALA A 159 12.66 32.55 6.59
CA ALA A 159 12.72 33.87 5.95
C ALA A 159 11.74 34.86 6.57
N ARG A 160 10.56 34.40 7.00
CA ARG A 160 9.57 35.24 7.69
C ARG A 160 10.08 35.66 9.07
N ASP A 161 10.58 34.72 9.86
CA ASP A 161 11.05 34.98 11.22
C ASP A 161 12.25 35.96 11.20
N GLU A 162 13.20 35.77 10.26
CA GLU A 162 14.31 36.73 10.05
C GLU A 162 13.86 38.13 9.64
N SER A 163 12.70 38.24 8.97
CA SER A 163 12.13 39.53 8.56
C SER A 163 11.41 40.26 9.70
N GLU A 164 10.86 39.51 10.67
CA GLU A 164 10.22 40.06 11.87
C GLU A 164 11.28 40.55 12.86
N ASP A 165 12.36 39.77 13.08
CA ASP A 165 13.50 40.16 13.91
C ASP A 165 14.22 41.42 13.42
N LYS A 166 14.19 41.69 12.11
CA LYS A 166 14.75 42.92 11.52
C LYS A 166 13.86 44.15 11.66
N LYS A 167 12.56 43.99 11.94
CA LYS A 167 11.63 45.12 12.15
C LYS A 167 11.57 45.57 13.60
N GLU A 168 11.97 44.72 14.55
CA GLU A 168 12.04 45.06 15.98
C GLU A 168 13.37 45.70 16.41
N ARG A 169 14.35 45.82 15.49
CA ARG A 169 15.61 46.55 15.69
C ARG A 169 15.59 47.90 14.98
#